data_AF-A0A1S3K663-F1
#
_entry.id   AF-A0A1S3K663-F1
#
_cell.length_a   1.000
_cell.length_b   1.000
_cell.length_c   1.000
_cell.angle_alpha   90.00
_cell.angle_beta   90.00
_cell.angle_gamma   90.00
#
_symmetry.space_group_name_H-M   'P 1'
#
loop_
_entity.id
_entity.type
_entity.pdbx_description
1 polymer ?
#
loop_
_entity_poly.entity_id
_entity_poly.type
_entity_poly.pdbx_seq_one_letter_code
_entity_poly.pdbx_strand_id
1 'polypeptide(L)'
;MDHRQQYKHHSHTPDDLRDRRRQEDIELRKSRKAKALDAKRVRLDNADEEVEITLDQMKTACASFLQDHSSVKDSLKILRKAFSQGSVFIEDFMRTDNALQHLVGVLSGHDSDLQMEAAWCVTNIAAGTHEQALQATKAAAPYLITYLSGSNPHLQDQCAWAVGNMAGDGPECRDLLKAQGVLLPLVNLLKSPSPHVVQSSAFALSNMVRWAESNTQYVHSLWNK
;
A
#
# COMPACT_ATOMS: atom_id res chain seq x y z
N MET A 1 -2.84 -52.66 -37.97
CA MET A 1 -3.86 -51.88 -37.24
C MET A 1 -3.45 -51.89 -35.79
N ASP A 2 -2.87 -50.77 -35.34
CA ASP A 2 -2.29 -50.55 -34.03
C ASP A 2 -3.36 -49.93 -33.12
N HIS A 3 -3.77 -50.67 -32.08
CA HIS A 3 -4.80 -50.25 -31.13
C HIS A 3 -4.41 -50.55 -29.68
N ARG A 4 -3.14 -50.35 -29.29
CA ARG A 4 -2.72 -50.56 -27.89
C ARG A 4 -1.84 -49.49 -27.25
N GLN A 5 -1.74 -48.29 -27.84
CA GLN A 5 -0.94 -47.20 -27.25
C GLN A 5 -1.73 -45.95 -26.82
N GLN A 6 -2.94 -46.09 -26.27
CA GLN A 6 -3.74 -44.91 -25.85
C GLN A 6 -4.18 -44.83 -24.38
N TYR A 7 -3.74 -45.71 -23.49
CA TYR A 7 -4.06 -45.59 -22.06
C TYR A 7 -2.88 -45.93 -21.16
N LYS A 8 -1.90 -45.04 -21.06
CA LYS A 8 -1.01 -44.97 -19.88
C LYS A 8 -1.49 -43.83 -19.00
N HIS A 9 -2.48 -44.11 -18.17
CA HIS A 9 -2.76 -43.28 -17.00
C HIS A 9 -1.49 -43.23 -16.15
N HIS A 10 -0.80 -42.10 -16.12
CA HIS A 10 0.17 -41.81 -15.06
C HIS A 10 -0.60 -41.74 -13.75
N SER A 11 -0.68 -42.85 -13.03
CA SER A 11 -1.16 -42.87 -11.66
C SER A 11 -0.14 -42.09 -10.82
N HIS A 12 -0.51 -40.89 -10.37
CA HIS A 12 0.29 -40.14 -9.41
C HIS A 12 0.60 -41.02 -8.21
N THR A 13 1.87 -41.08 -7.83
CA THR A 13 2.26 -41.89 -6.68
C THR A 13 1.63 -41.30 -5.41
N PRO A 14 1.41 -42.11 -4.36
CA PRO A 14 0.88 -41.61 -3.10
C PRO A 14 1.70 -40.45 -2.50
N ASP A 15 3.01 -40.40 -2.79
CA ASP A 15 3.88 -39.30 -2.36
C ASP A 15 3.70 -38.04 -3.20
N ASP A 16 3.52 -38.13 -4.53
CA ASP A 16 3.14 -36.98 -5.36
C ASP A 16 1.83 -36.32 -4.88
N LEU A 17 0.87 -37.14 -4.46
CA LEU A 17 -0.42 -36.67 -3.93
C LEU A 17 -0.29 -36.02 -2.54
N ARG A 18 0.72 -36.39 -1.75
CA ARG A 18 1.03 -35.79 -0.46
C ARG A 18 1.75 -34.46 -0.63
N ASP A 19 2.72 -34.40 -1.53
CA ASP A 19 3.46 -33.17 -1.85
C ASP A 19 2.55 -32.12 -2.47
N ARG A 20 1.64 -32.52 -3.38
CA ARG A 20 0.64 -31.61 -3.94
C ARG A 20 -0.28 -31.02 -2.87
N ARG A 21 -0.77 -31.83 -1.93
CA ARG A 21 -1.58 -31.34 -0.80
C ARG A 21 -0.81 -30.38 0.09
N ARG A 22 0.47 -30.67 0.35
CA ARG A 22 1.34 -29.80 1.15
C ARG A 22 1.54 -28.45 0.48
N GLN A 23 1.74 -28.44 -0.84
CA GLN A 23 1.88 -27.23 -1.63
C GLN A 23 0.59 -26.41 -1.67
N GLU A 24 -0.55 -27.06 -1.91
CA GLU A 24 -1.89 -26.45 -1.87
C GLU A 24 -2.16 -25.81 -0.50
N ASP A 25 -1.85 -26.49 0.61
CA ASP A 25 -2.00 -25.95 1.97
C ASP A 25 -1.10 -24.72 2.24
N ILE A 26 0.14 -24.75 1.73
CA ILE A 26 1.07 -23.61 1.82
C ILE A 26 0.51 -22.42 1.05
N GLU A 27 0.02 -22.63 -0.17
CA GLU A 27 -0.57 -21.59 -1.00
C GLU A 27 -1.87 -21.04 -0.39
N LEU A 28 -2.70 -21.90 0.21
CA LEU A 28 -3.92 -21.50 0.90
C LEU A 28 -3.60 -20.62 2.11
N ARG A 29 -2.54 -20.95 2.88
CA ARG A 29 -2.05 -20.14 3.98
C ARG A 29 -1.46 -18.81 3.50
N LYS A 30 -0.69 -18.81 2.40
CA LYS A 30 -0.17 -17.59 1.76
C LYS A 30 -1.31 -16.68 1.30
N SER A 31 -2.32 -17.23 0.63
CA SER A 31 -3.51 -16.52 0.14
C SER A 31 -4.35 -15.95 1.29
N ARG A 32 -4.63 -16.74 2.33
CA ARG A 32 -5.33 -16.27 3.54
C ARG A 32 -4.57 -15.15 4.25
N LYS A 33 -3.24 -15.28 4.34
CA LYS A 33 -2.38 -14.23 4.91
C LYS A 33 -2.45 -12.96 4.05
N ALA A 34 -2.32 -13.07 2.72
CA ALA A 34 -2.43 -11.93 1.80
C ALA A 34 -3.80 -11.23 1.90
N LYS A 35 -4.91 -11.96 1.91
CA LYS A 35 -6.27 -11.40 2.09
C LYS A 35 -6.47 -10.72 3.44
N ALA A 36 -6.01 -11.34 4.52
CA ALA A 36 -6.08 -10.74 5.87
C ALA A 36 -5.16 -9.52 6.02
N LEU A 37 -4.15 -9.38 5.17
CA LEU A 37 -3.27 -8.23 5.12
C LEU A 37 -3.86 -7.09 4.30
N ASP A 38 -4.48 -7.41 3.16
CA ASP A 38 -5.18 -6.43 2.32
C ASP A 38 -6.33 -5.76 3.08
N ALA A 39 -7.11 -6.55 3.81
CA ALA A 39 -8.15 -6.05 4.72
C ALA A 39 -7.59 -5.16 5.86
N LYS A 40 -6.29 -5.27 6.18
CA LYS A 40 -5.61 -4.43 7.18
C LYS A 40 -4.93 -3.21 6.59
N ARG A 41 -4.89 -3.02 5.26
CA ARG A 41 -4.26 -1.83 4.62
C ARG A 41 -5.18 -0.62 4.60
N VAL A 42 -6.48 -0.85 4.72
CA VAL A 42 -7.51 0.18 4.78
C VAL A 42 -7.88 0.39 6.25
N ARG A 43 -7.40 1.47 6.86
CA ARG A 43 -8.02 2.01 8.08
C ARG A 43 -9.29 2.71 7.62
N LEU A 44 -10.44 2.08 7.86
CA LEU A 44 -11.73 2.75 7.74
C LEU A 44 -11.86 3.66 8.96
N ASP A 45 -11.60 4.96 8.81
CA ASP A 45 -12.03 5.92 9.83
C ASP A 45 -13.56 5.94 9.87
N ASN A 46 -14.08 5.84 11.09
CA ASN A 46 -15.49 5.63 11.39
C ASN A 46 -16.39 6.81 10.98
N ALA A 47 -17.64 6.47 10.62
CA ALA A 47 -18.86 7.26 10.81
C ALA A 47 -19.22 8.40 9.84
N ASP A 48 -18.65 8.47 8.65
CA ASP A 48 -19.31 9.18 7.55
C ASP A 48 -20.22 8.18 6.82
N GLU A 49 -21.49 8.54 6.64
CA GLU A 49 -22.49 7.80 5.86
C GLU A 49 -21.85 7.20 4.60
N GLU A 50 -22.30 6.01 4.16
CA GLU A 50 -21.88 5.37 2.91
C GLU A 50 -22.34 6.18 1.70
N VAL A 51 -21.87 7.43 1.58
CA VAL A 51 -22.04 8.27 0.42
C VAL A 51 -21.05 7.77 -0.63
N GLU A 52 -21.60 7.09 -1.61
CA GLU A 52 -20.90 6.70 -2.82
C GLU A 52 -20.52 7.96 -3.60
N ILE A 53 -19.23 8.08 -3.96
CA ILE A 53 -18.73 9.22 -4.72
C ILE A 53 -18.71 8.82 -6.18
N THR A 54 -19.39 9.57 -7.04
CA THR A 54 -19.34 9.33 -8.48
C THR A 54 -18.03 9.82 -9.08
N LEU A 55 -17.66 9.29 -10.24
CA LEU A 55 -16.44 9.73 -10.94
C LEU A 55 -16.50 11.22 -11.31
N ASP A 56 -17.69 11.74 -11.62
CA ASP A 56 -17.92 13.15 -11.95
C ASP A 56 -17.71 14.07 -10.73
N GLN A 57 -18.19 13.64 -9.56
CA GLN A 57 -17.93 14.33 -8.29
C GLN A 57 -16.45 14.35 -7.96
N MET A 58 -15.74 13.22 -8.15
CA MET A 58 -14.29 13.15 -7.96
C MET A 58 -13.56 14.09 -8.93
N LYS A 59 -13.93 14.11 -10.22
CA LYS A 59 -13.33 15.00 -11.22
C LYS A 59 -13.55 16.47 -10.90
N THR A 60 -14.75 16.83 -10.45
CA THR A 60 -15.07 18.19 -10.00
C THR A 60 -14.22 18.57 -8.80
N ALA A 61 -14.09 17.68 -7.81
CA ALA A 61 -13.22 17.91 -6.66
C ALA A 61 -11.74 18.02 -7.05
N CYS A 62 -11.27 17.23 -8.01
CA CYS A 62 -9.91 17.31 -8.54
C CYS A 62 -9.65 18.66 -9.23
N ALA A 63 -10.62 19.15 -10.02
CA ALA A 63 -10.53 20.45 -10.66
C ALA A 63 -10.48 21.60 -9.64
N SER A 64 -11.38 21.59 -8.65
CA SER A 64 -11.38 22.57 -7.55
C SER A 64 -10.07 22.52 -6.74
N PHE A 65 -9.58 21.32 -6.43
CA PHE A 65 -8.31 21.12 -5.74
C PHE A 65 -7.13 21.80 -6.44
N LEU A 66 -7.11 21.80 -7.78
CA LEU A 66 -6.02 22.37 -8.57
C LEU A 66 -6.15 23.88 -8.82
N GLN A 67 -7.37 24.43 -8.78
CA GLN A 67 -7.65 25.80 -9.22
C GLN A 67 -8.03 26.74 -8.07
N ASP A 68 -8.66 26.23 -7.02
CA ASP A 68 -9.23 27.02 -5.94
C ASP A 68 -8.55 26.70 -4.60
N HIS A 69 -7.65 27.59 -4.19
CA HIS A 69 -6.93 27.48 -2.92
C HIS A 69 -7.83 27.60 -1.67
N SER A 70 -9.06 28.12 -1.80
CA SER A 70 -9.96 28.30 -0.66
C SER A 70 -10.72 27.02 -0.27
N SER A 71 -10.89 26.08 -1.21
CA SER A 71 -11.66 24.85 -1.02
C SER A 71 -10.79 23.57 -1.01
N VAL A 72 -9.48 23.72 -0.83
CA VAL A 72 -8.51 22.60 -0.88
C VAL A 72 -8.86 21.50 0.13
N LYS A 73 -9.22 21.86 1.37
CA LYS A 73 -9.54 20.88 2.42
C LYS A 73 -10.75 20.02 2.06
N ASP A 74 -11.82 20.64 1.59
CA ASP A 74 -13.05 19.92 1.21
C ASP A 74 -12.83 19.06 -0.03
N SER A 75 -12.08 19.58 -1.00
CA SER A 75 -11.68 18.81 -2.18
C SER A 75 -10.86 17.57 -1.79
N LEU A 76 -9.90 17.70 -0.87
CA LEU A 76 -9.12 16.57 -0.37
C LEU A 76 -9.98 15.53 0.36
N LYS A 77 -10.99 15.94 1.14
CA LYS A 77 -11.91 15.00 1.79
C LYS A 77 -12.70 14.17 0.78
N ILE A 78 -13.18 14.81 -0.30
CA ILE A 78 -13.88 14.12 -1.39
C ILE A 78 -12.92 13.16 -2.12
N LEU A 79 -11.72 13.62 -2.46
CA LEU A 79 -10.70 12.79 -3.10
C LEU A 79 -10.32 11.58 -2.24
N ARG A 80 -10.06 11.80 -0.94
CA ARG A 80 -9.79 10.75 0.05
C ARG A 80 -10.88 9.68 0.02
N LYS A 81 -12.15 10.11 0.10
CA LYS A 81 -13.30 9.21 0.07
C LYS A 81 -13.41 8.47 -1.26
N ALA A 82 -13.23 9.14 -2.39
CA ALA A 82 -13.23 8.54 -3.72
C ALA A 82 -12.14 7.45 -3.86
N PHE A 83 -10.91 7.74 -3.42
CA PHE A 83 -9.79 6.78 -3.52
C PHE A 83 -10.02 5.53 -2.67
N SER A 84 -10.77 5.63 -1.57
CA SER A 84 -11.15 4.46 -0.75
C SER A 84 -12.17 3.54 -1.43
N GLN A 85 -12.89 4.02 -2.45
CA GLN A 85 -13.93 3.24 -3.15
C GLN A 85 -13.39 2.41 -4.32
N GLY A 86 -12.16 2.67 -4.78
CA GLY A 86 -11.52 1.82 -5.78
C GLY A 86 -10.40 2.49 -6.57
N SER A 87 -9.57 1.66 -7.22
CA SER A 87 -8.42 2.10 -8.00
C SER A 87 -8.78 2.93 -9.23
N VAL A 88 -10.03 2.86 -9.73
CA VAL A 88 -10.51 3.66 -10.86
C VAL A 88 -10.46 5.17 -10.57
N PHE A 89 -10.83 5.58 -9.35
CA PHE A 89 -10.77 6.99 -8.94
C PHE A 89 -9.33 7.49 -8.87
N ILE A 90 -8.45 6.65 -8.35
CA ILE A 90 -7.01 6.94 -8.30
C ILE A 90 -6.47 7.05 -9.73
N GLU A 91 -6.86 6.16 -10.64
CA GLU A 91 -6.42 6.16 -12.03
C GLU A 91 -6.80 7.45 -12.78
N ASP A 92 -8.07 7.90 -12.68
CA ASP A 92 -8.50 9.18 -13.26
C ASP A 92 -7.79 10.39 -12.60
N PHE A 93 -7.57 10.37 -11.28
CA PHE A 93 -6.80 11.42 -10.61
C PHE A 93 -5.35 11.49 -11.12
N MET A 94 -4.67 10.35 -11.23
CA MET A 94 -3.27 10.28 -11.66
C MET A 94 -3.07 10.64 -13.13
N ARG A 95 -4.13 10.56 -13.96
CA ARG A 95 -4.16 11.08 -15.34
C ARG A 95 -4.29 12.60 -15.42
N THR A 96 -4.73 13.25 -14.35
CA THR A 96 -4.89 14.70 -14.33
C THR A 96 -3.51 15.36 -14.17
N ASP A 97 -3.18 16.27 -15.09
CA ASP A 97 -1.87 16.93 -15.10
C ASP A 97 -1.56 17.59 -13.76
N ASN A 98 -0.37 17.30 -13.23
CA ASN A 98 0.15 17.81 -11.96
C ASN A 98 -0.65 17.49 -10.69
N ALA A 99 -1.69 16.64 -10.76
CA ALA A 99 -2.54 16.35 -9.60
C ALA A 99 -1.77 15.73 -8.42
N LEU A 100 -0.92 14.75 -8.70
CA LEU A 100 -0.05 14.13 -7.68
C LEU A 100 0.97 15.13 -7.11
N GLN A 101 1.56 15.96 -7.97
CA GLN A 101 2.57 16.95 -7.60
C GLN A 101 1.94 18.04 -6.72
N HIS A 102 0.71 18.45 -7.03
CA HIS A 102 -0.05 19.38 -6.21
C HIS A 102 -0.39 18.76 -4.84
N LEU A 103 -0.81 17.48 -4.82
CA LEU A 103 -1.03 16.73 -3.57
C LEU A 103 0.23 16.65 -2.70
N VAL A 104 1.39 16.41 -3.31
CA VAL A 104 2.69 16.42 -2.61
C VAL A 104 3.08 17.84 -2.16
N GLY A 105 2.72 18.87 -2.93
CA GLY A 105 2.88 20.27 -2.53
C GLY A 105 2.08 20.60 -1.26
N VAL A 106 0.83 20.14 -1.18
CA VAL A 106 0.01 20.28 0.04
C VAL A 106 0.60 19.46 1.19
N LEU A 107 1.02 18.22 0.93
CA LEU A 107 1.67 17.38 1.94
C LEU A 107 2.94 18.01 2.51
N SER A 108 3.72 18.73 1.70
CA SER A 108 4.98 19.39 2.11
C SER A 108 4.79 20.81 2.67
N GLY A 109 3.55 21.30 2.73
CA GLY A 109 3.22 22.62 3.25
C GLY A 109 3.37 22.76 4.77
N HIS A 110 2.73 23.78 5.35
CA HIS A 110 2.83 24.08 6.79
C HIS A 110 1.50 23.95 7.55
N ASP A 111 0.39 23.78 6.85
CA ASP A 111 -0.94 23.63 7.46
C ASP A 111 -1.14 22.17 7.88
N SER A 112 -1.22 21.91 9.18
CA SER A 112 -1.31 20.56 9.73
C SER A 112 -2.58 19.80 9.33
N ASP A 113 -3.69 20.51 9.13
CA ASP A 113 -4.96 19.91 8.74
C ASP A 113 -4.90 19.47 7.28
N LEU A 114 -4.34 20.32 6.42
CA LEU A 114 -4.14 19.98 5.02
C LEU A 114 -3.10 18.88 4.83
N GLN A 115 -2.02 18.88 5.62
CA GLN A 115 -1.04 17.79 5.66
C GLN A 115 -1.69 16.45 6.02
N MET A 116 -2.61 16.45 6.99
CA MET A 116 -3.34 15.25 7.40
C MET A 116 -4.20 14.71 6.26
N GLU A 117 -5.04 15.57 5.65
CA GLU A 117 -5.91 15.16 4.54
C GLU A 117 -5.09 14.69 3.33
N ALA A 118 -3.99 15.37 3.01
CA ALA A 118 -3.07 14.93 1.96
C ALA A 118 -2.42 13.58 2.28
N ALA A 119 -1.99 13.35 3.52
CA ALA A 119 -1.44 12.07 3.96
C ALA A 119 -2.48 10.93 3.91
N TRP A 120 -3.75 11.21 4.17
CA TRP A 120 -4.84 10.24 3.95
C TRP A 120 -5.03 9.90 2.46
N CYS A 121 -5.06 10.90 1.58
CA CYS A 121 -5.11 10.67 0.14
C CYS A 121 -3.94 9.80 -0.33
N VAL A 122 -2.71 10.12 0.07
CA VAL A 122 -1.50 9.35 -0.28
C VAL A 122 -1.58 7.92 0.23
N THR A 123 -2.09 7.68 1.45
CA THR A 123 -2.31 6.34 2.00
C THR A 123 -3.25 5.51 1.12
N ASN A 124 -4.33 6.11 0.63
CA ASN A 124 -5.30 5.41 -0.23
C ASN A 124 -4.70 5.13 -1.61
N ILE A 125 -3.93 6.05 -2.18
CA ILE A 125 -3.18 5.81 -3.42
C ILE A 125 -2.18 4.66 -3.23
N ALA A 126 -1.47 4.62 -2.10
CA ALA A 126 -0.52 3.55 -1.77
C ALA A 126 -1.16 2.18 -1.49
N ALA A 127 -2.48 2.13 -1.30
CA ALA A 127 -3.26 0.91 -1.20
C ALA A 127 -3.87 0.46 -2.54
N GLY A 128 -3.68 1.24 -3.62
CA GLY A 128 -4.16 0.93 -4.96
C GLY A 128 -3.32 -0.12 -5.70
N THR A 129 -3.20 0.04 -7.02
CA THR A 129 -2.36 -0.86 -7.83
C THR A 129 -0.87 -0.65 -7.56
N HIS A 130 -0.04 -1.61 -7.98
CA HIS A 130 1.41 -1.51 -7.84
C HIS A 130 1.98 -0.24 -8.48
N GLU A 131 1.51 0.15 -9.66
CA GLU A 131 1.93 1.38 -10.34
C GLU A 131 1.57 2.63 -9.51
N GLN A 132 0.35 2.68 -8.97
CA GLN A 132 -0.13 3.78 -8.12
C GLN A 132 0.70 3.88 -6.83
N ALA A 133 0.94 2.75 -6.16
CA ALA A 133 1.74 2.70 -4.94
C ALA A 133 3.20 3.11 -5.18
N LEU A 134 3.78 2.66 -6.30
CA LEU A 134 5.14 3.01 -6.66
C LEU A 134 5.30 4.50 -6.99
N GLN A 135 4.36 5.08 -7.75
CA GLN A 135 4.36 6.52 -8.04
C GLN A 135 4.19 7.36 -6.77
N ALA A 136 3.28 6.98 -5.88
CA ALA A 136 3.12 7.63 -4.58
C ALA A 136 4.39 7.50 -3.71
N THR A 137 5.03 6.33 -3.69
CA THR A 137 6.29 6.11 -2.96
C THR A 137 7.40 7.02 -3.46
N LYS A 138 7.56 7.14 -4.79
CA LYS A 138 8.57 8.02 -5.40
C LYS A 138 8.33 9.49 -5.05
N ALA A 139 7.09 9.94 -5.05
CA ALA A 139 6.74 11.35 -4.90
C ALA A 139 6.61 11.82 -3.44
N ALA A 140 6.00 11.01 -2.57
CA ALA A 140 5.57 11.45 -1.23
C ALA A 140 6.44 10.92 -0.08
N ALA A 141 7.12 9.78 -0.25
CA ALA A 141 7.82 9.13 0.86
C ALA A 141 8.86 10.00 1.60
N PRO A 142 9.66 10.88 0.96
CA PRO A 142 10.58 11.75 1.68
C PRO A 142 9.90 12.64 2.74
N TYR A 143 8.71 13.16 2.42
CA TYR A 143 7.93 14.02 3.32
C TYR A 143 7.29 13.20 4.44
N LEU A 144 6.70 12.05 4.11
CA LEU A 144 6.14 11.13 5.10
C LEU A 144 7.20 10.72 6.13
N ILE A 145 8.40 10.36 5.67
CA ILE A 145 9.53 9.97 6.54
C ILE A 145 9.96 11.13 7.45
N THR A 146 9.96 12.35 6.93
CA THR A 146 10.24 13.56 7.73
C THR A 146 9.23 13.69 8.88
N TYR A 147 7.93 13.50 8.59
CA TYR A 147 6.88 13.61 9.59
C TYR A 147 6.86 12.49 10.63
N LEU A 148 7.43 11.32 10.34
CA LEU A 148 7.65 10.29 11.37
C LEU A 148 8.50 10.82 12.54
N SER A 149 9.42 11.74 12.28
CA SER A 149 10.28 12.34 13.31
C SER A 149 9.72 13.65 13.88
N GLY A 150 8.48 14.02 13.51
CA GLY A 150 7.81 15.23 13.99
C GLY A 150 7.29 15.12 15.42
N SER A 151 6.50 16.10 15.85
CA SER A 151 5.90 16.15 17.19
C SER A 151 4.39 15.88 17.21
N ASN A 152 3.71 15.86 16.06
CA ASN A 152 2.28 15.61 15.97
C ASN A 152 1.99 14.10 15.90
N PRO A 153 1.43 13.48 16.97
CA PRO A 153 1.22 12.03 17.01
C PRO A 153 0.20 11.54 16.00
N HIS A 154 -0.82 12.34 15.67
CA HIS A 154 -1.80 11.96 14.66
C HIS A 154 -1.15 11.89 13.28
N LEU A 155 -0.33 12.88 12.94
CA LEU A 155 0.37 12.89 11.65
C LEU A 155 1.44 11.78 11.59
N GLN A 156 2.14 11.51 12.69
CA GLN A 156 3.06 10.37 12.80
C GLN A 156 2.35 9.04 12.56
N ASP A 157 1.21 8.83 13.20
CA ASP A 157 0.39 7.63 13.03
C ASP A 157 -0.02 7.44 11.57
N GLN A 158 -0.57 8.49 10.95
CA GLN A 158 -1.01 8.46 9.57
C GLN A 158 0.15 8.26 8.57
N CYS A 159 1.29 8.92 8.79
CA CYS A 159 2.47 8.75 7.93
C CYS A 159 3.09 7.36 8.08
N ALA A 160 3.13 6.81 9.29
CA ALA A 160 3.60 5.44 9.52
C ALA A 160 2.68 4.43 8.82
N TRP A 161 1.36 4.67 8.86
CA TRP A 161 0.39 3.86 8.14
C TRP A 161 0.60 3.90 6.62
N ALA A 162 0.76 5.11 6.05
CA ALA A 162 1.06 5.31 4.62
C ALA A 162 2.32 4.55 4.18
N VAL A 163 3.41 4.70 4.94
CA VAL A 163 4.67 3.99 4.71
C VAL A 163 4.48 2.48 4.81
N GLY A 164 3.65 2.00 5.73
CA GLY A 164 3.30 0.60 5.82
C GLY A 164 2.60 0.09 4.55
N ASN A 165 1.65 0.84 4.01
CA ASN A 165 1.01 0.50 2.74
C ASN A 165 2.01 0.49 1.58
N MET A 166 2.91 1.46 1.48
CA MET A 166 3.97 1.47 0.47
C MET A 166 4.91 0.25 0.61
N ALA A 167 5.36 -0.06 1.83
CA ALA A 167 6.26 -1.19 2.08
C ALA A 167 5.59 -2.56 1.82
N GLY A 168 4.28 -2.64 2.04
CA GLY A 168 3.50 -3.85 1.86
C GLY A 168 3.23 -4.19 0.40
N ASP A 169 3.43 -3.24 -0.53
CA ASP A 169 3.11 -3.39 -1.94
C ASP A 169 4.10 -4.33 -2.62
N GLY A 170 5.40 -4.00 -2.59
CA GLY A 170 6.40 -4.77 -3.29
C GLY A 170 7.83 -4.45 -2.88
N PRO A 171 8.80 -5.29 -3.33
CA PRO A 171 10.22 -5.07 -3.05
C PRO A 171 10.73 -3.72 -3.55
N GLU A 172 10.27 -3.24 -4.72
CA GLU A 172 10.70 -1.94 -5.27
C GLU A 172 10.37 -0.77 -4.32
N CYS A 173 9.12 -0.70 -3.83
CA CYS A 173 8.71 0.30 -2.84
C CYS A 173 9.52 0.18 -1.54
N ARG A 174 9.79 -1.04 -1.06
CA ARG A 174 10.63 -1.25 0.13
C ARG A 174 12.05 -0.76 -0.05
N ASP A 175 12.66 -1.01 -1.20
CA ASP A 175 14.04 -0.63 -1.46
C ASP A 175 14.18 0.89 -1.60
N LEU A 176 13.20 1.57 -2.21
CA LEU A 176 13.10 3.03 -2.20
C LEU A 176 12.99 3.59 -0.78
N LEU A 177 12.09 3.05 0.04
CA LEU A 177 11.91 3.49 1.43
C LEU A 177 13.18 3.28 2.27
N LYS A 178 13.90 2.15 2.09
CA LYS A 178 15.21 1.91 2.74
C LYS A 178 16.24 2.93 2.31
N ALA A 179 16.35 3.20 1.01
CA ALA A 179 17.30 4.17 0.46
C ALA A 179 17.04 5.59 1.00
N GLN A 180 15.78 5.91 1.33
CA GLN A 180 15.38 7.18 1.95
C GLN A 180 15.50 7.20 3.49
N GLY A 181 16.00 6.13 4.12
CA GLY A 181 16.29 6.13 5.56
C GLY A 181 15.08 5.90 6.48
N VAL A 182 14.02 5.25 6.01
CA VAL A 182 12.76 5.05 6.78
C VAL A 182 12.93 4.29 8.10
N LEU A 183 13.95 3.43 8.23
CA LEU A 183 14.03 2.43 9.31
C LEU A 183 14.22 3.07 10.70
N LEU A 184 15.13 4.03 10.81
CA LEU A 184 15.44 4.65 12.11
C LEU A 184 14.24 5.46 12.66
N PRO A 185 13.56 6.32 11.88
CA PRO A 185 12.33 6.98 12.30
C PRO A 185 11.25 6.00 12.78
N LEU A 186 10.99 4.92 12.04
CA LEU A 186 10.00 3.91 12.45
C LEU A 186 10.39 3.23 13.76
N VAL A 187 11.65 2.80 13.92
CA VAL A 187 12.11 2.17 15.18
C VAL A 187 11.98 3.13 16.36
N ASN A 188 12.23 4.43 16.16
CA ASN A 188 12.03 5.43 17.22
C ASN A 188 10.56 5.58 17.61
N LEU A 189 9.63 5.51 16.65
CA LEU A 189 8.18 5.57 16.92
C LEU A 189 7.66 4.41 17.77
N LEU A 190 8.36 3.27 17.85
CA LEU A 190 8.00 2.18 18.76
C LEU A 190 8.09 2.57 20.25
N LYS A 191 8.76 3.68 20.56
CA LYS A 191 8.87 4.24 21.91
C LYS A 191 7.82 5.33 22.18
N SER A 192 6.92 5.59 21.22
CA SER A 192 5.88 6.63 21.37
C SER A 192 4.94 6.29 22.54
N PRO A 193 4.49 7.29 23.31
CA PRO A 193 3.46 7.08 24.33
C PRO A 193 2.08 6.79 23.72
N SER A 194 1.88 7.04 22.41
CA SER A 194 0.63 6.77 21.71
C SER A 194 0.58 5.33 21.17
N PRO A 195 -0.34 4.48 21.65
CA PRO A 195 -0.46 3.10 21.17
C PRO A 195 -0.77 3.00 19.67
N HIS A 196 -1.53 3.95 19.12
CA HIS A 196 -1.84 3.98 17.69
C HIS A 196 -0.59 4.19 16.84
N VAL A 197 0.27 5.13 17.23
CA VAL A 197 1.56 5.39 16.57
C VAL A 197 2.46 4.15 16.62
N VAL A 198 2.55 3.51 17.79
CA VAL A 198 3.32 2.26 17.95
C VAL A 198 2.78 1.17 17.04
N GLN A 199 1.46 1.02 16.96
CA GLN A 199 0.81 0.02 16.10
C GLN A 199 1.08 0.26 14.61
N SER A 200 0.96 1.51 14.14
CA SER A 200 1.27 1.86 12.75
C SER A 200 2.74 1.68 12.41
N SER A 201 3.65 2.07 13.33
CA SER A 201 5.08 1.84 13.13
C SER A 201 5.41 0.35 13.08
N ALA A 202 4.85 -0.46 13.98
CA ALA A 202 5.01 -1.91 13.97
C ALA A 202 4.46 -2.54 12.68
N PHE A 203 3.30 -2.06 12.20
CA PHE A 203 2.75 -2.47 10.90
C PHE A 203 3.73 -2.17 9.75
N ALA A 204 4.25 -0.95 9.68
CA ALA A 204 5.21 -0.55 8.65
C ALA A 204 6.50 -1.38 8.70
N LEU A 205 7.10 -1.53 9.88
CA LEU A 205 8.29 -2.36 10.07
C LEU A 205 8.04 -3.82 9.69
N SER A 206 6.87 -4.37 10.03
CA SER A 206 6.49 -5.73 9.63
C SER A 206 6.42 -5.91 8.12
N ASN A 207 6.07 -4.84 7.38
CA ASN A 207 6.06 -4.85 5.91
C ASN A 207 7.47 -4.68 5.35
N MET A 208 8.31 -3.84 5.96
CA MET A 208 9.71 -3.65 5.56
C MET A 208 10.56 -4.92 5.62
N VAL A 209 10.28 -5.80 6.58
CA VAL A 209 11.03 -7.06 6.77
C VAL A 209 10.46 -8.25 5.98
N ARG A 210 9.41 -8.05 5.18
CA ARG A 210 8.86 -9.15 4.37
C ARG A 210 9.87 -9.56 3.30
N TRP A 211 10.33 -10.80 3.41
CA TRP A 211 11.24 -11.42 2.47
C TRP A 211 10.60 -11.50 1.08
N ALA A 212 11.34 -11.05 0.06
CA ALA A 212 10.98 -11.30 -1.32
C ALA A 212 11.32 -12.76 -1.63
N GLU A 213 10.32 -13.57 -1.98
CA GLU A 213 10.53 -14.98 -2.38
C GLU A 213 11.35 -15.16 -3.67
N SER A 214 11.85 -14.06 -4.24
CA SER A 214 12.52 -13.96 -5.54
C SER A 214 13.89 -14.66 -5.61
N ASN A 215 14.51 -15.07 -4.49
CA ASN A 215 15.81 -15.75 -4.50
C ASN A 215 15.73 -17.28 -4.41
N THR A 216 14.55 -17.88 -4.26
CA THR A 216 14.44 -19.35 -4.12
C THR A 216 14.75 -20.08 -5.44
N GLN A 217 14.48 -19.45 -6.59
CA GLN A 217 14.82 -20.03 -7.90
C GLN A 217 16.32 -20.08 -8.17
N TYR A 218 17.11 -19.18 -7.57
CA TYR A 218 18.58 -19.17 -7.73
C TYR A 218 19.26 -20.21 -6.86
N VAL A 219 18.69 -20.52 -5.69
CA VAL A 219 19.22 -21.60 -4.84
C VAL A 219 18.91 -22.96 -5.47
N HIS A 220 17.70 -23.18 -5.99
CA HIS A 220 17.37 -24.46 -6.66
C HIS A 220 18.24 -24.80 -7.88
N SER A 221 18.78 -23.80 -8.59
CA SER A 221 19.70 -24.05 -9.72
C SER A 221 21.14 -24.34 -9.30
N LEU A 222 21.53 -23.99 -8.07
CA LEU A 222 22.86 -24.27 -7.52
C LEU A 222 22.98 -25.66 -6.86
N TRP A 223 21.86 -26.27 -6.47
CA TRP A 223 21.83 -27.62 -5.89
C TRP A 223 21.50 -28.74 -6.90
N ASN A 224 21.24 -28.38 -8.17
CA ASN A 224 20.96 -29.30 -9.27
C ASN A 224 22.14 -29.45 -10.26
N LYS A 225 23.38 -29.22 -9.81
CA LYS A 225 24.61 -29.62 -10.50
C LYS A 225 25.35 -30.66 -9.66
#